data_AF-A0A9D1JNI7-F1
#
_entry.id   AF-A0A9D1JNI7-F1
#
_cell.length_a   1.000
_cell.length_b   1.000
_cell.length_c   1.000
_cell.angle_alpha   90.00
_cell.angle_beta   90.00
_cell.angle_gamma   90.00
#
_symmetry.space_group_name_H-M   'P 1'
#
loop_
_entity.id
_entity.type
_entity.pdbx_description
1 polymer ?
#
loop_
_entity_poly.entity_id
_entity_poly.type
_entity_poly.pdbx_seq_one_letter_code
_entity_poly.pdbx_strand_id
1 'polypeptide(L)'
;MSNLYSTVEKLRTEYREIFTKSAMEIQRKVDELKPHNLKGDIFDKFPSGSDGHKWQSAVLDMLENEISKEIYRKFQEVLAYRKEFHCVGCATCCNLACSEFSPEELKRRAENGDNFAKQFTSIFIPYESKEEARKVYPEYIQMLEDNKEDEVYFYHCPKLTKDNRCSDYENRPQICRDFPDNPLSILPKACGYKKWKEEIEPVTLMLHSMIEIISYYKENICRYSQD
;
A
#
# COMPACT_ATOMS: atom_id res chain seq x y z
N MET A 1 -6.02 22.01 -13.07
CA MET A 1 -6.96 21.62 -11.99
C MET A 1 -7.83 20.39 -12.32
N SER A 2 -8.27 20.12 -13.57
CA SER A 2 -9.24 19.03 -13.85
C SER A 2 -8.66 17.60 -13.99
N ASN A 3 -7.34 17.39 -13.92
CA ASN A 3 -6.71 16.11 -14.30
C ASN A 3 -6.45 15.17 -13.10
N LEU A 4 -6.17 15.71 -11.90
CA LEU A 4 -5.84 14.88 -10.72
C LEU A 4 -7.08 14.45 -9.92
N TYR A 5 -8.08 15.31 -9.73
CA TYR A 5 -9.35 14.94 -9.07
C TYR A 5 -10.12 13.85 -9.85
N SER A 6 -10.16 13.97 -11.17
CA SER A 6 -10.73 12.94 -12.05
C SER A 6 -9.95 11.62 -12.00
N THR A 7 -8.66 11.66 -11.62
CA THR A 7 -7.85 10.45 -11.41
C THR A 7 -8.28 9.70 -10.14
N VAL A 8 -8.61 10.39 -9.04
CA VAL A 8 -9.02 9.74 -7.78
C VAL A 8 -10.38 9.05 -7.90
N GLU A 9 -11.39 9.71 -8.48
CA GLU A 9 -12.70 9.08 -8.70
C GLU A 9 -12.64 7.91 -9.68
N LYS A 10 -11.77 8.01 -10.69
CA LYS A 10 -11.47 6.90 -11.59
C LYS A 10 -10.85 5.71 -10.83
N LEU A 11 -9.85 5.96 -9.99
CA LEU A 11 -9.22 4.92 -9.15
C LEU A 11 -10.22 4.26 -8.20
N ARG A 12 -11.14 5.03 -7.59
CA ARG A 12 -12.22 4.47 -6.75
C ARG A 12 -13.13 3.52 -7.54
N THR A 13 -13.47 3.91 -8.76
CA THR A 13 -14.31 3.09 -9.65
C THR A 13 -13.58 1.82 -10.06
N GLU A 14 -12.34 1.94 -10.52
CA GLU A 14 -11.49 0.80 -10.89
C GLU A 14 -11.27 -0.15 -9.69
N TYR A 15 -11.01 0.39 -8.51
CA TYR A 15 -10.85 -0.41 -7.29
C TYR A 15 -12.13 -1.18 -6.95
N ARG A 16 -13.31 -0.56 -7.05
CA ARG A 16 -14.59 -1.27 -6.81
C ARG A 16 -14.79 -2.44 -7.77
N GLU A 17 -14.46 -2.26 -9.05
CA GLU A 17 -14.56 -3.35 -10.04
C GLU A 17 -13.57 -4.48 -9.73
N ILE A 18 -12.32 -4.13 -9.40
CA ILE A 18 -11.28 -5.08 -9.00
C ILE A 18 -11.67 -5.84 -7.74
N PHE A 19 -12.17 -5.14 -6.72
CA PHE A 19 -12.63 -5.72 -5.47
C PHE A 19 -13.79 -6.69 -5.71
N THR A 20 -14.78 -6.29 -6.52
CA THR A 20 -15.93 -7.14 -6.84
C THR A 20 -15.49 -8.45 -7.51
N LYS A 21 -14.59 -8.37 -8.50
CA LYS A 21 -14.04 -9.56 -9.18
C LYS A 21 -13.26 -10.45 -8.22
N SER A 22 -12.43 -9.87 -7.37
CA SER A 22 -11.64 -10.61 -6.38
C SER A 22 -12.55 -11.30 -5.36
N ALA A 23 -13.62 -10.62 -4.91
CA ALA A 23 -14.60 -11.18 -3.99
C ALA A 23 -15.36 -12.35 -4.62
N MET A 24 -15.78 -12.22 -5.88
CA MET A 24 -16.44 -13.30 -6.62
C MET A 24 -15.54 -14.52 -6.77
N GLU A 25 -14.26 -14.33 -7.07
CA GLU A 25 -13.32 -15.46 -7.23
C GLU A 25 -13.01 -16.15 -5.89
N ILE A 26 -12.85 -15.39 -4.81
CA ILE A 26 -12.67 -15.96 -3.47
C ILE A 26 -13.94 -16.72 -3.04
N GLN A 27 -15.13 -16.12 -3.23
CA GLN A 27 -16.40 -16.78 -2.93
C GLN A 27 -16.56 -18.08 -3.72
N ARG A 28 -16.22 -18.08 -5.02
CA ARG A 28 -16.24 -19.27 -5.86
C ARG A 28 -15.38 -20.40 -5.27
N LYS A 29 -14.16 -20.08 -4.81
CA LYS A 29 -13.27 -21.05 -4.15
C LYS A 29 -13.83 -21.54 -2.81
N VAL A 30 -14.47 -20.67 -2.04
CA VAL A 30 -15.17 -21.05 -0.80
C VAL A 30 -16.31 -22.04 -1.08
N ASP A 31 -17.09 -21.77 -2.12
CA ASP A 31 -18.21 -22.62 -2.54
C ASP A 31 -17.75 -23.99 -3.07
N GLU A 32 -16.60 -24.05 -3.76
CA GLU A 32 -15.99 -25.31 -4.21
C GLU A 32 -15.63 -26.26 -3.05
N LEU A 33 -15.31 -25.71 -1.88
CA LEU A 33 -15.00 -26.48 -0.68
C LEU A 33 -16.27 -26.89 0.09
N LYS A 34 -17.45 -26.38 -0.29
CA LYS A 34 -18.69 -26.61 0.46
C LYS A 34 -19.22 -28.03 0.24
N PRO A 35 -19.47 -28.80 1.32
CA PRO A 35 -20.09 -30.12 1.20
C PRO A 35 -21.49 -30.03 0.59
N HIS A 36 -21.81 -30.91 -0.38
CA HIS A 36 -23.02 -30.80 -1.22
C HIS A 36 -24.35 -30.74 -0.46
N ASN A 37 -24.44 -31.37 0.72
CA ASN A 37 -25.68 -31.41 1.51
C ASN A 37 -25.65 -30.47 2.74
N LEU A 38 -24.60 -29.66 2.88
CA LEU A 38 -24.48 -28.73 4.00
C LEU A 38 -25.40 -27.52 3.77
N LYS A 39 -26.33 -27.31 4.69
CA LYS A 39 -27.14 -26.09 4.77
C LYS A 39 -26.42 -25.03 5.59
N GLY A 40 -26.66 -23.77 5.25
CA GLY A 40 -26.06 -22.62 5.94
C GLY A 40 -25.05 -21.85 5.08
N ASP A 41 -24.63 -20.71 5.62
CA ASP A 41 -23.60 -19.83 5.08
C ASP A 41 -22.23 -20.13 5.72
N ILE A 42 -21.13 -19.76 5.05
CA ILE A 42 -19.77 -19.96 5.56
C ILE A 42 -19.53 -19.25 6.90
N PHE A 43 -20.28 -18.19 7.18
CA PHE A 43 -20.20 -17.43 8.43
C PHE A 43 -21.15 -17.92 9.53
N ASP A 44 -21.90 -18.99 9.31
CA ASP A 44 -22.77 -19.56 10.35
C ASP A 44 -21.98 -20.25 11.47
N LYS A 45 -22.60 -20.34 12.66
CA LYS A 45 -22.06 -21.13 13.78
C LYS A 45 -22.26 -22.63 13.52
N PHE A 46 -21.18 -23.39 13.40
CA PHE A 46 -21.22 -24.84 13.25
C PHE A 46 -20.62 -25.56 14.47
N PRO A 47 -21.24 -26.66 14.94
CA PRO A 47 -20.68 -27.44 16.05
C PRO A 47 -19.30 -27.98 15.72
N SER A 48 -18.41 -28.03 16.72
CA SER A 48 -17.09 -28.65 16.58
C SER A 48 -17.18 -30.06 16.00
N GLY A 49 -16.36 -30.34 14.99
CA GLY A 49 -16.31 -31.63 14.29
C GLY A 49 -17.42 -31.88 13.27
N SER A 50 -18.41 -30.98 13.14
CA SER A 50 -19.42 -31.04 12.08
C SER A 50 -18.83 -30.77 10.69
N ASP A 51 -19.58 -31.12 9.64
CA ASP A 51 -19.14 -30.87 8.26
C ASP A 51 -19.02 -29.37 7.94
N GLY A 52 -19.83 -28.51 8.57
CA GLY A 52 -19.68 -27.06 8.44
C GLY A 52 -18.43 -26.52 9.13
N HIS A 53 -18.07 -27.06 10.31
CA HIS A 53 -16.81 -26.71 10.97
C HIS A 53 -15.59 -27.18 10.16
N LYS A 54 -15.67 -28.37 9.54
CA LYS A 54 -14.61 -28.86 8.63
C LYS A 54 -14.49 -28.00 7.38
N TRP A 55 -15.60 -27.56 6.80
CA TRP A 55 -15.62 -26.63 5.67
C TRP A 55 -14.96 -25.30 6.04
N GLN A 56 -15.34 -24.70 7.17
CA GLN A 56 -14.70 -23.49 7.70
C GLN A 56 -13.19 -23.66 7.89
N SER A 57 -12.77 -24.79 8.46
CA SER A 57 -11.35 -25.09 8.65
C SER A 57 -10.61 -25.21 7.30
N ALA A 58 -11.20 -25.88 6.31
CA ALA A 58 -10.61 -26.01 4.97
C ALA A 58 -10.52 -24.66 4.24
N VAL A 59 -11.53 -23.80 4.39
CA VAL A 59 -11.53 -22.44 3.84
C VAL A 59 -10.42 -21.60 4.46
N LEU A 60 -10.30 -21.61 5.80
CA LEU A 60 -9.23 -20.88 6.49
C LEU A 60 -7.84 -21.35 6.04
N ASP A 61 -7.65 -22.66 5.93
CA ASP A 61 -6.39 -23.24 5.45
C ASP A 61 -6.07 -22.80 4.01
N MET A 62 -7.02 -22.89 3.08
CA MET A 62 -6.84 -22.41 1.71
C MET A 62 -6.47 -20.91 1.67
N LEU A 63 -7.18 -20.07 2.44
CA LEU A 63 -6.94 -18.62 2.46
C LEU A 63 -5.53 -18.30 3.00
N GLU A 64 -5.10 -18.97 4.07
CA GLU A 64 -3.81 -18.70 4.74
C GLU A 64 -2.63 -19.37 4.04
N ASN A 65 -2.78 -20.62 3.64
CA ASN A 65 -1.67 -21.45 3.16
C ASN A 65 -1.54 -21.51 1.65
N GLU A 66 -2.55 -21.13 0.88
CA GLU A 66 -2.48 -21.07 -0.58
C GLU A 66 -2.55 -19.62 -1.07
N ILE A 67 -3.68 -18.95 -0.83
CA ILE A 67 -3.94 -17.64 -1.44
C ILE A 67 -3.01 -16.57 -0.87
N SER A 68 -2.82 -16.52 0.45
CA SER A 68 -1.92 -15.53 1.07
C SER A 68 -0.45 -15.72 0.64
N LYS A 69 0.00 -16.95 0.40
CA LYS A 69 1.36 -17.21 -0.11
C LYS A 69 1.52 -16.74 -1.55
N GLU A 70 0.51 -16.97 -2.39
CA GLU A 70 0.50 -16.48 -3.77
C GLU A 70 0.50 -14.95 -3.82
N ILE A 71 -0.30 -14.29 -2.96
CA ILE A 71 -0.30 -12.83 -2.82
C ILE A 71 1.10 -12.33 -2.44
N TYR A 72 1.72 -12.93 -1.42
CA TYR A 72 3.07 -12.55 -0.99
C TYR A 72 4.09 -12.71 -2.13
N ARG A 73 4.06 -13.83 -2.84
CA ARG A 73 4.92 -14.07 -4.01
C ARG A 73 4.73 -12.99 -5.08
N LYS A 74 3.48 -12.62 -5.37
CA LYS A 74 3.15 -11.57 -6.35
C LYS A 74 3.67 -10.20 -5.92
N PHE A 75 3.58 -9.85 -4.64
CA PHE A 75 4.22 -8.63 -4.13
C PHE A 75 5.74 -8.64 -4.33
N GLN A 76 6.41 -9.78 -4.11
CA GLN A 76 7.85 -9.88 -4.38
C GLN A 76 8.18 -9.71 -5.87
N GLU A 77 7.36 -10.23 -6.77
CA GLU A 77 7.51 -10.03 -8.22
C GLU A 77 7.35 -8.55 -8.61
N VAL A 78 6.37 -7.86 -8.03
CA VAL A 78 6.16 -6.41 -8.21
C VAL A 78 7.40 -5.61 -7.80
N LEU A 79 7.97 -5.91 -6.64
CA LEU A 79 9.17 -5.25 -6.13
C LEU A 79 10.43 -5.65 -6.91
N ALA A 80 10.49 -6.87 -7.45
CA ALA A 80 11.58 -7.30 -8.31
C ALA A 80 11.55 -6.54 -9.64
N TYR A 81 10.39 -6.41 -10.27
CA TYR A 81 10.22 -5.69 -11.53
C TYR A 81 10.57 -4.20 -11.42
N ARG A 82 10.36 -3.61 -10.24
CA ARG A 82 10.80 -2.24 -9.94
C ARG A 82 12.28 -1.99 -10.28
N LYS A 83 13.15 -3.01 -10.17
CA LYS A 83 14.59 -2.91 -10.42
C LYS A 83 14.95 -2.56 -11.87
N GLU A 84 14.03 -2.75 -12.81
CA GLU A 84 14.19 -2.35 -14.21
C GLU A 84 14.07 -0.83 -14.42
N PHE A 85 13.71 -0.10 -13.36
CA PHE A 85 13.49 1.33 -13.36
C PHE A 85 14.47 2.01 -12.41
N HIS A 86 14.74 3.30 -12.63
CA HIS A 86 15.73 4.02 -11.86
C HIS A 86 15.32 5.47 -11.62
N CYS A 87 15.88 6.06 -10.57
CA CYS A 87 15.73 7.48 -10.29
C CYS A 87 16.38 8.31 -11.41
N VAL A 88 15.57 9.08 -12.13
CA VAL A 88 16.03 10.03 -13.17
C VAL A 88 16.41 11.40 -12.62
N GLY A 89 16.35 11.60 -11.30
CA GLY A 89 16.62 12.88 -10.63
C GLY A 89 15.60 13.96 -10.94
N CYS A 90 14.31 13.62 -10.92
CA CYS A 90 13.22 14.61 -10.97
C CYS A 90 13.10 15.43 -9.67
N ALA A 91 13.90 15.12 -8.65
CA ALA A 91 13.96 15.74 -7.32
C ALA A 91 12.67 15.71 -6.47
N THR A 92 11.51 15.30 -7.00
CA THR A 92 10.23 15.40 -6.27
C THR A 92 10.25 14.73 -4.90
N CYS A 93 10.68 13.47 -4.78
CA CYS A 93 10.74 12.79 -3.48
C CYS A 93 11.84 13.34 -2.55
N CYS A 94 12.87 13.99 -3.09
CA CYS A 94 13.91 14.64 -2.30
C CYS A 94 13.44 16.01 -1.78
N ASN A 95 12.63 16.70 -2.57
CA ASN A 95 12.08 18.01 -2.26
C ASN A 95 10.83 17.94 -1.40
N LEU A 96 10.06 16.86 -1.50
CA LEU A 96 8.76 16.77 -0.83
C LEU A 96 8.45 15.33 -0.42
N ALA A 97 9.20 14.83 0.55
CA ALA A 97 8.83 13.59 1.23
C ALA A 97 7.63 13.87 2.16
N CYS A 98 6.69 12.94 2.20
CA CYS A 98 5.45 13.05 2.98
C CYS A 98 5.39 11.92 4.00
N SER A 99 4.86 12.21 5.19
CA SER A 99 4.65 11.24 6.25
C SER A 99 3.38 11.58 7.00
N GLU A 100 2.60 10.56 7.36
CA GLU A 100 1.47 10.66 8.30
C GLU A 100 1.94 10.95 9.75
N PHE A 101 3.21 10.69 10.04
CA PHE A 101 3.82 10.95 11.35
C PHE A 101 4.49 12.32 11.41
N SER A 102 4.27 13.02 12.52
CA SER A 102 4.93 14.29 12.84
C SER A 102 6.44 14.10 13.05
N PRO A 103 7.23 15.19 13.00
CA PRO A 103 8.67 15.11 13.26
C PRO A 103 8.99 14.54 14.65
N GLU A 104 8.20 14.88 15.66
CA GLU A 104 8.33 14.38 17.03
C GLU A 104 8.02 12.89 17.11
N GLU A 105 6.96 12.46 16.43
CA GLU A 105 6.56 11.06 16.38
C GLU A 105 7.61 10.20 15.66
N LEU A 106 8.13 10.67 14.53
CA LEU A 106 9.21 9.97 13.82
C LEU A 106 10.47 9.87 14.67
N LYS A 107 10.85 10.92 15.41
CA LYS A 107 11.98 10.86 16.35
C LYS A 107 11.75 9.80 17.43
N ARG A 108 10.58 9.82 18.08
CA ARG A 108 10.20 8.84 19.11
C ARG A 108 10.21 7.41 18.57
N ARG A 109 9.69 7.18 17.37
CA ARG A 109 9.72 5.88 16.70
C ARG A 109 11.15 5.42 16.41
N ALA A 110 11.99 6.33 15.92
CA ALA A 110 13.39 6.04 15.65
C ALA A 110 14.15 5.63 16.93
N GLU A 111 13.92 6.34 18.04
CA GLU A 111 14.47 6.01 19.36
C GLU A 111 14.00 4.62 19.85
N ASN A 112 12.74 4.28 19.57
CA ASN A 112 12.14 2.99 19.91
C ASN A 112 12.54 1.83 18.97
N GLY A 113 13.42 2.08 18.00
CA GLY A 113 13.97 1.02 17.16
C GLY A 113 13.35 0.90 15.76
N ASP A 114 12.37 1.73 15.40
CA ASP A 114 11.74 1.70 14.08
C ASP A 114 12.76 2.01 12.97
N ASN A 115 12.99 1.04 12.09
CA ASN A 115 14.00 1.14 11.04
C ASN A 115 13.65 2.17 9.96
N PHE A 116 12.37 2.32 9.62
CA PHE A 116 11.91 3.32 8.67
C PHE A 116 12.16 4.72 9.24
N ALA A 117 11.71 4.97 10.47
CA ALA A 117 11.84 6.26 11.12
C ALA A 117 13.31 6.65 11.34
N LYS A 118 14.17 5.69 11.72
CA LYS A 118 15.64 5.91 11.82
C LYS A 118 16.23 6.39 10.49
N GLN A 119 15.93 5.68 9.41
CA GLN A 119 16.45 6.06 8.09
C GLN A 119 15.87 7.37 7.58
N PHE A 120 14.56 7.56 7.74
CA PHE A 120 13.86 8.76 7.30
C PHE A 120 14.41 10.01 8.00
N THR A 121 14.46 10.00 9.33
CA THR A 121 14.95 11.15 10.13
C THR A 121 16.45 11.41 9.98
N SER A 122 17.24 10.42 9.52
CA SER A 122 18.66 10.62 9.23
C SER A 122 18.92 11.49 7.98
N ILE A 123 17.91 11.68 7.14
CA ILE A 123 18.05 12.31 5.82
C ILE A 123 17.09 13.47 5.63
N PHE A 124 15.85 13.30 6.06
CA PHE A 124 14.79 14.25 5.79
C PHE A 124 14.60 15.20 6.98
N ILE A 125 14.58 16.48 6.67
CA ILE A 125 14.33 17.58 7.61
C ILE A 125 12.93 18.12 7.34
N PRO A 126 12.11 18.37 8.38
CA PRO A 126 10.77 18.90 8.18
C PRO A 126 10.83 20.31 7.60
N TYR A 127 9.86 20.63 6.74
CA TYR A 127 9.56 22.02 6.43
C TYR A 127 9.01 22.73 7.68
N GLU A 128 9.30 24.03 7.81
CA GLU A 128 8.76 24.85 8.91
C GLU A 128 7.24 24.96 8.86
N SER A 129 6.67 24.90 7.66
CA SER A 129 5.23 24.95 7.45
C SER A 129 4.81 24.27 6.14
N LYS A 130 3.53 23.92 6.06
CA LYS A 130 2.88 23.46 4.82
C LYS A 130 3.01 24.49 3.68
N GLU A 131 3.06 25.78 3.99
CA GLU A 131 3.19 26.83 2.98
C GLU A 131 4.58 26.88 2.34
N GLU A 132 5.65 26.55 3.09
CA GLU A 132 6.98 26.37 2.48
C GLU A 132 7.00 25.16 1.53
N ALA A 133 6.40 24.05 1.95
CA ALA A 133 6.22 22.87 1.10
C ALA A 133 5.39 23.18 -0.16
N ARG A 134 4.35 24.02 -0.05
CA ARG A 134 3.50 24.45 -1.16
C ARG A 134 4.26 25.22 -2.22
N LYS A 135 5.24 26.05 -1.85
CA LYS A 135 6.10 26.76 -2.82
C LYS A 135 6.89 25.80 -3.71
N VAL A 136 7.17 24.60 -3.21
CA VAL A 136 7.96 23.58 -3.91
C VAL A 136 7.09 22.72 -4.81
N TYR A 137 5.90 22.31 -4.38
CA TYR A 137 4.98 21.54 -5.22
C TYR A 137 3.49 21.89 -4.99
N PRO A 138 3.01 23.03 -5.53
CA PRO A 138 1.67 23.55 -5.21
C PRO A 138 0.55 22.61 -5.65
N GLU A 139 0.70 21.95 -6.80
CA GLU A 139 -0.31 21.02 -7.33
C GLU A 139 -0.53 19.81 -6.42
N TYR A 140 0.54 19.29 -5.81
CA TYR A 140 0.46 18.13 -4.93
C TYR A 140 -0.18 18.49 -3.59
N ILE A 141 0.20 19.62 -3.00
CA ILE A 141 -0.40 20.10 -1.75
C ILE A 141 -1.89 20.39 -1.93
N GLN A 142 -2.28 21.03 -3.05
CA GLN A 142 -3.68 21.27 -3.36
C GLN A 142 -4.46 19.95 -3.49
N MET A 143 -3.89 18.95 -4.14
CA MET A 143 -4.53 17.64 -4.28
C MET A 143 -4.76 16.96 -2.91
N LEU A 144 -3.79 17.02 -1.99
CA LEU A 144 -3.97 16.47 -0.64
C LEU A 144 -5.12 17.19 0.11
N GLU A 145 -5.21 18.51 -0.03
CA GLU A 145 -6.27 19.32 0.57
C GLU A 145 -7.65 18.99 0.02
N ASP A 146 -7.76 18.86 -1.30
CA ASP A 146 -9.02 18.56 -1.98
C ASP A 146 -9.56 17.17 -1.60
N ASN A 147 -8.66 16.21 -1.32
CA ASN A 147 -9.01 14.84 -0.93
C ASN A 147 -9.27 14.66 0.57
N LYS A 148 -9.14 15.72 1.38
CA LYS A 148 -9.31 15.68 2.85
C LYS A 148 -8.52 14.55 3.51
N GLU A 149 -7.31 14.29 3.03
CA GLU A 149 -6.43 13.35 3.73
C GLU A 149 -6.06 13.89 5.11
N ASP A 150 -5.70 12.98 6.02
CA ASP A 150 -5.30 13.28 7.40
C ASP A 150 -4.13 14.29 7.46
N GLU A 151 -3.76 14.71 8.67
CA GLU A 151 -2.65 15.66 8.86
C GLU A 151 -1.32 15.07 8.34
N VAL A 152 -0.91 15.48 7.13
CA VAL A 152 0.35 15.08 6.50
C VAL A 152 1.47 16.08 6.82
N TYR A 153 2.64 15.57 7.18
CA TYR A 153 3.84 16.34 7.43
C TYR A 153 4.81 16.25 6.24
N PHE A 154 5.44 17.37 5.90
CA PHE A 154 6.29 17.51 4.73
C PHE A 154 7.76 17.68 5.12
N TYR A 155 8.63 17.03 4.37
CA TYR A 155 10.07 17.03 4.62
C TYR A 155 10.87 17.18 3.33
N HIS A 156 12.11 17.64 3.46
CA HIS A 156 13.05 17.78 2.35
C HIS A 156 14.43 17.20 2.70
N CYS A 157 15.18 16.83 1.66
CA CYS A 157 16.52 16.31 1.76
C CYS A 157 17.54 17.43 1.56
N PRO A 158 18.42 17.73 2.54
CA PRO A 158 19.44 18.76 2.41
C PRO A 158 20.59 18.36 1.49
N LYS A 159 20.66 17.07 1.09
CA LYS A 159 21.66 16.57 0.14
C LYS A 159 21.28 16.80 -1.32
N LEU A 160 20.13 17.41 -1.62
CA LEU A 160 19.75 17.75 -2.97
C LEU A 160 20.52 18.99 -3.47
N THR A 161 21.22 18.85 -4.58
CA THR A 161 21.94 19.95 -5.22
C THR A 161 21.01 20.79 -6.12
N LYS A 162 21.49 21.97 -6.55
CA LYS A 162 20.78 22.85 -7.48
C LYS A 162 20.43 22.18 -8.83
N ASP A 163 21.19 21.15 -9.21
CA ASP A 163 20.97 20.39 -10.44
C ASP A 163 20.04 19.18 -10.25
N ASN A 164 19.26 19.15 -9.16
CA ASN A 164 18.33 18.07 -8.82
C ASN A 164 18.98 16.69 -8.64
N ARG A 165 20.27 16.66 -8.26
CA ARG A 165 21.02 15.44 -7.97
C ARG A 165 21.32 15.32 -6.49
N CYS A 166 21.42 14.08 -6.00
CA CYS A 166 21.93 13.85 -4.64
C CYS A 166 23.43 14.10 -4.64
N SER A 167 23.92 14.92 -3.70
CA SER A 167 25.35 15.15 -3.49
C SER A 167 26.11 13.93 -2.99
N ASP A 168 25.39 12.90 -2.53
CA ASP A 168 25.91 11.67 -1.93
C ASP A 168 25.15 10.45 -2.44
N TYR A 169 25.03 10.34 -3.77
CA TYR A 169 24.19 9.33 -4.43
C TYR A 169 24.61 7.90 -4.10
N GLU A 170 25.92 7.62 -4.06
CA GLU A 170 26.44 6.27 -3.83
C GLU A 170 26.27 5.79 -2.38
N ASN A 171 26.20 6.70 -1.40
CA ASN A 171 26.02 6.36 0.03
C ASN A 171 24.59 6.63 0.52
N ARG A 172 23.64 6.83 -0.38
CA ARG A 172 22.23 7.00 -0.01
C ARG A 172 21.72 5.79 0.80
N PRO A 173 20.89 6.01 1.83
CA PRO A 173 20.34 4.96 2.68
C PRO A 173 19.33 4.11 1.92
N GLN A 174 18.96 2.98 2.50
CA GLN A 174 18.09 2.00 1.88
C GLN A 174 16.72 2.58 1.54
N ILE A 175 16.14 3.43 2.40
CA ILE A 175 14.88 4.14 2.12
C ILE A 175 14.92 4.95 0.81
N CYS A 176 16.07 5.54 0.46
CA CYS A 176 16.23 6.26 -0.81
C CYS A 176 16.48 5.33 -2.00
N ARG A 177 17.08 4.15 -1.78
CA ARG A 177 17.33 3.13 -2.82
C ARG A 177 16.07 2.40 -3.22
N ASP A 178 15.23 2.12 -2.23
CA ASP A 178 14.00 1.34 -2.38
C ASP A 178 12.80 2.20 -2.78
N PHE A 179 12.89 3.52 -2.66
CA PHE A 179 11.82 4.41 -3.11
C PHE A 179 11.65 4.41 -4.65
N PRO A 180 10.43 4.27 -5.19
CA PRO A 180 9.18 3.95 -4.49
C PRO A 180 9.09 2.46 -4.17
N ASP A 181 8.73 2.12 -2.93
CA ASP A 181 8.51 0.74 -2.46
C ASP A 181 7.04 0.32 -2.51
N ASN A 182 6.13 1.28 -2.72
CA ASN A 182 4.71 1.05 -2.92
C ASN A 182 4.25 1.57 -4.30
N PRO A 183 3.73 0.70 -5.18
CA PRO A 183 3.18 1.11 -6.49
C PRO A 183 1.99 2.07 -6.38
N LEU A 184 1.29 2.10 -5.24
CA LEU A 184 0.16 3.00 -5.00
C LEU A 184 0.61 4.43 -4.65
N SER A 185 1.89 4.66 -4.31
CA SER A 185 2.41 6.00 -4.05
C SER A 185 2.15 6.96 -5.21
N ILE A 186 1.88 8.22 -4.89
CA ILE A 186 1.64 9.24 -5.90
C ILE A 186 2.99 9.66 -6.50
N LEU A 187 3.14 9.41 -7.80
CA LEU A 187 4.36 9.74 -8.54
C LEU A 187 4.09 10.83 -9.58
N PRO A 188 4.96 11.85 -9.68
CA PRO A 188 4.84 12.89 -10.70
C PRO A 188 5.05 12.29 -12.10
N LYS A 189 4.54 12.94 -13.13
CA LYS A 189 4.67 12.48 -14.53
C LYS A 189 6.13 12.32 -14.98
N ALA A 190 7.03 13.15 -14.45
CA ALA A 190 8.46 13.10 -14.74
C ALA A 190 9.24 12.05 -13.92
N CYS A 191 8.57 11.26 -13.07
CA CYS A 191 9.24 10.24 -12.27
C CYS A 191 9.74 9.09 -13.16
N GLY A 192 10.99 8.66 -12.97
CA GLY A 192 11.56 7.50 -13.67
C GLY A 192 10.85 6.18 -13.39
N TYR A 193 10.10 6.10 -12.29
CA TYR A 193 9.28 4.96 -11.90
C TYR A 193 7.80 5.08 -12.33
N LYS A 194 7.43 6.13 -13.08
CA LYS A 194 6.03 6.35 -13.45
C LYS A 194 5.44 5.20 -14.26
N LYS A 195 6.20 4.70 -15.24
CA LYS A 195 5.80 3.56 -16.07
C LYS A 195 5.62 2.27 -15.24
N TRP A 196 6.55 1.99 -14.32
CA TRP A 196 6.42 0.88 -13.37
C TRP A 196 5.11 0.97 -12.56
N LYS A 197 4.83 2.15 -11.99
CA LYS A 197 3.57 2.37 -11.27
C LYS A 197 2.36 2.09 -12.15
N GLU A 198 2.30 2.67 -13.35
CA GLU A 198 1.14 2.53 -14.25
C GLU A 198 0.90 1.08 -14.68
N GLU A 199 1.96 0.32 -14.94
CA GLU A 199 1.85 -1.09 -15.33
C GLU A 199 1.39 -2.00 -14.17
N ILE A 200 1.78 -1.67 -12.94
CA ILE A 200 1.64 -2.55 -11.78
C ILE A 200 0.53 -2.12 -10.80
N GLU A 201 0.03 -0.90 -10.91
CA GLU A 201 -1.06 -0.38 -10.08
C GLU A 201 -2.32 -1.27 -10.11
N PRO A 202 -2.84 -1.75 -11.26
CA PRO A 202 -4.00 -2.63 -11.28
C PRO A 202 -3.77 -3.96 -10.54
N VAL A 203 -2.57 -4.54 -10.69
CA VAL A 203 -2.18 -5.77 -9.97
C VAL A 203 -2.11 -5.51 -8.48
N THR A 204 -1.51 -4.39 -8.08
CA THR A 204 -1.36 -4.02 -6.67
C THR A 204 -2.71 -3.80 -6.00
N LEU A 205 -3.62 -3.07 -6.66
CA LEU A 205 -5.00 -2.88 -6.19
C LEU A 205 -5.73 -4.23 -6.02
N MET A 206 -5.54 -5.16 -6.96
CA MET A 206 -6.10 -6.52 -6.86
C MET A 206 -5.55 -7.25 -5.63
N LEU A 207 -4.23 -7.24 -5.43
CA LEU A 207 -3.60 -7.91 -4.27
C LEU A 207 -4.10 -7.32 -2.94
N HIS A 208 -4.22 -5.99 -2.83
CA HIS A 208 -4.78 -5.33 -1.64
C HIS A 208 -6.24 -5.74 -1.41
N SER A 209 -7.07 -5.75 -2.47
CA SER A 209 -8.47 -6.18 -2.35
C SER A 209 -8.59 -7.62 -1.84
N MET A 210 -7.72 -8.53 -2.33
CA MET A 210 -7.70 -9.91 -1.86
C MET A 210 -7.31 -10.01 -0.39
N ILE A 211 -6.34 -9.21 0.08
CA ILE A 211 -5.96 -9.16 1.51
C ILE A 211 -7.16 -8.71 2.36
N GLU A 212 -7.86 -7.66 1.96
CA GLU A 212 -9.03 -7.15 2.68
C GLU A 212 -10.14 -8.21 2.76
N ILE A 213 -10.44 -8.86 1.65
CA ILE A 213 -11.45 -9.92 1.57
C ILE A 213 -11.03 -11.10 2.46
N ILE A 214 -9.79 -11.59 2.35
CA ILE A 214 -9.29 -12.69 3.18
C ILE A 214 -9.39 -12.35 4.67
N SER A 215 -9.01 -11.13 5.04
CA SER A 215 -9.09 -10.66 6.44
C SER A 215 -10.53 -10.69 6.93
N TYR A 216 -11.48 -10.23 6.10
CA TYR A 216 -12.91 -10.33 6.41
C TYR A 216 -13.36 -11.79 6.62
N TYR A 217 -13.00 -12.73 5.75
CA TYR A 217 -13.34 -14.15 5.94
C TYR A 217 -12.74 -14.71 7.23
N LYS A 218 -11.44 -14.47 7.48
CA LYS A 218 -10.76 -14.95 8.69
C LYS A 218 -11.42 -14.42 9.96
N GLU A 219 -11.71 -13.13 10.02
CA GLU A 219 -12.36 -12.52 11.18
C GLU A 219 -13.76 -13.09 11.42
N ASN A 220 -14.58 -13.22 10.38
CA ASN A 220 -15.98 -13.64 10.54
C ASN A 220 -16.14 -15.15 10.73
N ILE A 221 -15.20 -15.99 10.26
CA ILE A 221 -15.19 -17.42 10.58
C ILE A 221 -14.65 -17.65 12.00
N CYS A 222 -13.54 -17.00 12.38
CA CYS A 222 -12.90 -17.22 13.68
C CYS A 222 -13.73 -16.69 14.87
N ARG A 223 -14.52 -15.63 14.69
CA ARG A 223 -15.43 -15.09 15.73
C ARG A 223 -16.43 -16.12 16.27
N TYR A 224 -16.67 -17.20 15.52
CA TYR A 224 -17.67 -18.22 15.86
C TYR A 224 -17.08 -19.57 16.23
N SER A 225 -15.74 -19.68 16.24
CA SER A 225 -15.00 -20.89 16.64
C SER A 225 -14.55 -20.84 18.12
N GLN A 226 -14.85 -19.77 18.86
CA GLN A 226 -14.38 -19.52 20.23
C GLN A 226 -15.48 -19.57 21.32
N ASP A 227 -16.72 -19.91 20.96
CA ASP A 227 -17.84 -20.19 21.89
C ASP A 227 -18.19 -21.69 21.86
#